data_AF-A0A7C3MJE3-F1
#
_entry.id   AF-A0A7C3MJE3-F1
#
_cell.length_a   1.000
_cell.length_b   1.000
_cell.length_c   1.000
_cell.angle_alpha   90.00
_cell.angle_beta   90.00
_cell.angle_gamma   90.00
#
_symmetry.space_group_name_H-M   'P 1'
#
loop_
_entity.id
_entity.type
_entity.pdbx_description
1 polymer ?
#
loop_
_entity_poly.entity_id
_entity_poly.type
_entity_poly.pdbx_seq_one_letter_code
_entity_poly.pdbx_strand_id
1 'polypeptide(L)'
;MAKLCAIRGRLAPDLVAAASNGKVMMRRSSLLLLLAAFVTVTAAPFTARAQIKMQIIGPGSHLSPIAVSALKNLGGDDQHGVSSEFDSILSHDLELSGYFRLISPKAFIEDAQTSGYDLGQFNFADWRSINADFLVKGAVKVQGDQVQLTALLFDVAQQRRMMGKSFTGQVSEVPRMARRFADALLKATTGIEGPFDSKLAFVSTRGGRFKEIYLQSIDGHGLFRLTDNPTINLFPAFDRQGEVLYLSYKTMMPALYLANPATRREVRIVSRRGKMVGGAISPDGQLIVAAIEHSGATNLYLLDRSGQELRRLTNTNGINVNPAFSSDGRMLAFTSDRSGTPQVYVMSIAGGGARRVTYKGNYNTTPAFSPDGKFIAYESRDGGHFDVWIVGVDGSDPINLTHGVGSNQYPAWSPDGRYIAFSSTRNGNSHIYLLQVATQTVISALTEGNGDDSCPAWSWWLGD
;
A
#
# COMPACT_ATOMS: atom_id res chain seq x y z
N MET A 1 -13.97 -50.24 -55.70
CA MET A 1 -13.23 -49.12 -56.33
C MET A 1 -12.08 -48.77 -55.38
N ALA A 2 -10.92 -49.45 -55.39
CA ALA A 2 -9.75 -49.33 -56.31
C ALA A 2 -9.24 -47.88 -56.40
N LYS A 3 -7.99 -47.48 -56.08
CA LYS A 3 -6.64 -48.10 -55.98
C LYS A 3 -5.84 -47.39 -54.85
N LEU A 4 -5.04 -48.01 -53.98
CA LEU A 4 -3.74 -48.71 -54.14
C LEU A 4 -2.61 -47.87 -54.78
N CYS A 5 -1.55 -47.54 -54.01
CA CYS A 5 -0.22 -48.16 -54.20
C CYS A 5 0.73 -47.85 -53.03
N ALA A 6 1.31 -48.92 -52.47
CA ALA A 6 2.45 -48.96 -51.55
C ALA A 6 3.72 -49.38 -52.31
N ILE A 7 4.88 -49.44 -51.60
CA ILE A 7 6.01 -50.42 -51.67
C ILE A 7 7.29 -49.72 -51.11
N ARG A 8 7.82 -50.07 -49.92
CA ARG A 8 8.86 -51.11 -49.56
C ARG A 8 10.20 -50.90 -50.30
N GLY A 9 11.42 -51.05 -49.74
CA GLY A 9 11.93 -51.47 -48.44
C GLY A 9 13.42 -51.92 -48.55
N ARG A 10 14.11 -52.03 -47.39
CA ARG A 10 15.23 -52.94 -47.01
C ARG A 10 16.70 -52.75 -47.48
N LEU A 11 17.57 -52.56 -46.46
CA LEU A 11 18.75 -53.35 -46.00
C LEU A 11 19.98 -53.63 -46.90
N ALA A 12 21.13 -53.02 -46.49
CA ALA A 12 22.50 -53.54 -46.23
C ALA A 12 23.28 -54.30 -47.35
N PRO A 13 24.62 -54.59 -47.26
CA PRO A 13 25.59 -54.37 -46.16
C PRO A 13 27.04 -53.93 -46.55
N ASP A 14 27.87 -53.73 -45.51
CA ASP A 14 29.29 -54.17 -45.31
C ASP A 14 30.53 -53.67 -46.10
N LEU A 15 31.44 -53.05 -45.30
CA LEU A 15 32.86 -53.38 -45.01
C LEU A 15 34.02 -53.21 -46.02
N VAL A 16 35.21 -53.03 -45.40
CA VAL A 16 36.62 -53.26 -45.83
C VAL A 16 37.34 -52.00 -46.38
N ALA A 17 38.61 -51.67 -46.07
CA ALA A 17 39.59 -51.93 -45.00
C ALA A 17 40.88 -51.15 -45.35
N ALA A 18 41.86 -51.20 -44.44
CA ALA A 18 43.31 -51.05 -44.64
C ALA A 18 43.84 -49.59 -44.74
N ALA A 19 44.53 -49.07 -43.70
CA ALA A 19 45.86 -49.41 -43.18
C ALA A 19 47.03 -48.84 -44.00
N SER A 20 47.89 -48.02 -43.36
CA SER A 20 49.33 -48.28 -43.29
C SER A 20 50.05 -47.28 -42.38
N ASN A 21 51.16 -47.77 -41.85
CA ASN A 21 51.97 -47.28 -40.74
C ASN A 21 52.89 -46.10 -41.08
N GLY A 22 53.32 -45.38 -40.05
CA GLY A 22 54.53 -44.57 -40.10
C GLY A 22 54.91 -43.99 -38.73
N LYS A 23 55.73 -44.72 -37.95
CA LYS A 23 56.45 -44.19 -36.77
C LYS A 23 57.70 -43.45 -37.25
N VAL A 24 57.94 -42.21 -36.78
CA VAL A 24 59.29 -41.65 -36.57
C VAL A 24 59.28 -40.75 -35.32
N MET A 25 60.43 -40.70 -34.68
CA MET A 25 60.75 -40.33 -33.30
C MET A 25 61.49 -38.97 -33.23
N MET A 26 61.38 -38.30 -32.06
CA MET A 26 62.31 -37.34 -31.44
C MET A 26 62.37 -35.83 -31.82
N ARG A 27 62.19 -35.05 -30.73
CA ARG A 27 62.98 -33.89 -30.21
C ARG A 27 62.75 -32.44 -30.71
N ARG A 28 62.41 -31.62 -29.69
CA ARG A 28 62.97 -30.30 -29.28
C ARG A 28 62.44 -28.99 -29.91
N SER A 29 62.00 -28.13 -28.97
CA SER A 29 62.18 -26.66 -28.90
C SER A 29 61.14 -25.73 -29.56
N SER A 30 60.43 -25.02 -28.68
CA SER A 30 60.12 -23.57 -28.68
C SER A 30 59.68 -22.89 -29.98
N LEU A 31 58.41 -22.42 -30.04
CA LEU A 31 58.08 -20.99 -30.21
C LEU A 31 56.57 -20.75 -30.06
N LEU A 32 56.22 -19.60 -29.48
CA LEU A 32 54.87 -19.07 -29.30
C LEU A 32 54.11 -18.94 -30.64
N LEU A 33 52.81 -19.24 -30.64
CA LEU A 33 51.80 -18.36 -31.24
C LEU A 33 50.38 -18.71 -30.77
N LEU A 34 49.65 -17.65 -30.46
CA LEU A 34 48.28 -17.57 -29.97
C LEU A 34 47.27 -18.33 -30.83
N LEU A 35 46.37 -19.08 -30.17
CA LEU A 35 44.94 -18.95 -30.43
C LEU A 35 44.12 -19.38 -29.21
N ALA A 36 43.46 -18.40 -28.60
CA ALA A 36 42.57 -18.56 -27.48
C ALA A 36 41.24 -19.17 -27.94
N ALA A 37 40.84 -20.28 -27.32
CA ALA A 37 39.45 -20.71 -27.25
C ALA A 37 39.06 -20.72 -25.77
N PHE A 38 38.75 -19.52 -25.26
CA PHE A 38 38.18 -19.34 -23.93
C PHE A 38 36.73 -19.79 -24.01
N VAL A 39 36.42 -20.98 -23.51
CA VAL A 39 35.04 -21.40 -23.23
C VAL A 39 34.58 -20.56 -22.05
N THR A 40 33.98 -19.41 -22.33
CA THR A 40 33.20 -18.65 -21.37
C THR A 40 31.95 -19.44 -21.03
N VAL A 41 32.01 -20.23 -19.96
CA VAL A 41 30.80 -20.62 -19.24
C VAL A 41 30.22 -19.33 -18.69
N THR A 42 29.25 -18.76 -19.38
CA THR A 42 28.44 -17.67 -18.87
C THR A 42 27.66 -18.22 -17.68
N ALA A 43 28.22 -18.06 -16.48
CA ALA A 43 27.43 -18.08 -15.27
C ALA A 43 26.41 -16.94 -15.41
N ALA A 44 25.18 -17.28 -15.79
CA ALA A 44 24.08 -16.35 -15.71
C ALA A 44 24.08 -15.79 -14.27
N PRO A 45 24.01 -14.47 -14.07
CA PRO A 45 23.83 -13.95 -12.73
C PRO A 45 22.53 -14.57 -12.24
N PHE A 46 22.63 -15.42 -11.21
CA PHE A 46 21.51 -15.66 -10.34
C PHE A 46 21.08 -14.27 -9.89
N THR A 47 20.01 -13.75 -10.48
CA THR A 47 19.24 -12.71 -9.84
C THR A 47 18.79 -13.37 -8.55
N ALA A 48 19.52 -13.09 -7.47
CA ALA A 48 18.96 -13.22 -6.14
C ALA A 48 17.69 -12.39 -6.21
N ARG A 49 16.56 -13.07 -6.42
CA ARG A 49 15.28 -12.49 -6.08
C ARG A 49 15.45 -12.21 -4.61
N ALA A 50 15.68 -10.93 -4.28
CA ALA A 50 15.47 -10.44 -2.95
C ALA A 50 14.04 -10.86 -2.61
N GLN A 51 13.91 -12.02 -1.98
CA GLN A 51 12.74 -12.30 -1.19
C GLN A 51 12.73 -11.16 -0.21
N ILE A 52 11.82 -10.20 -0.42
CA ILE A 52 11.42 -9.26 0.60
C ILE A 52 10.92 -10.17 1.72
N LYS A 53 11.83 -10.54 2.62
CA LYS A 53 11.47 -11.03 3.93
C LYS A 53 10.73 -9.86 4.53
N MET A 54 9.40 -9.96 4.56
CA MET A 54 8.65 -9.39 5.66
C MET A 54 9.39 -9.85 6.91
N GLN A 55 10.26 -9.01 7.45
CA GLN A 55 10.68 -9.19 8.81
C GLN A 55 9.44 -8.84 9.60
N ILE A 56 8.69 -9.89 9.91
CA ILE A 56 7.62 -9.84 10.90
C ILE A 56 8.34 -9.36 12.15
N ILE A 57 8.14 -8.08 12.48
CA ILE A 57 8.44 -7.55 13.80
C ILE A 57 7.44 -8.25 14.72
N GLY A 58 7.78 -9.46 15.14
CA GLY A 58 7.03 -10.19 16.13
C GLY A 58 7.20 -9.51 17.50
N PRO A 59 6.31 -9.79 18.46
CA PRO A 59 6.54 -9.43 19.86
C PRO A 59 7.91 -9.98 20.29
N GLY A 60 8.89 -9.10 20.49
CA GLY A 60 10.29 -9.44 20.82
C GLY A 60 11.37 -8.79 19.94
N SER A 61 11.04 -8.02 18.91
CA SER A 61 12.01 -7.19 18.19
C SER A 61 12.60 -6.10 19.09
N HIS A 62 13.92 -5.94 19.11
CA HIS A 62 14.54 -4.79 19.76
C HIS A 62 14.23 -3.53 18.95
N LEU A 63 13.34 -2.68 19.49
CA LEU A 63 13.09 -1.34 18.96
C LEU A 63 14.39 -0.52 19.06
N SER A 64 14.82 0.07 17.95
CA SER A 64 16.00 0.93 17.94
C SER A 64 15.70 2.23 18.69
N PRO A 65 16.46 2.57 19.76
CA PRO A 65 16.28 3.83 20.44
C PRO A 65 16.63 5.00 19.53
N ILE A 66 15.72 5.95 19.40
CA ILE A 66 15.92 7.17 18.61
C ILE A 66 15.64 8.40 19.46
N ALA A 67 16.51 9.40 19.37
CA ALA A 67 16.29 10.71 19.95
C ALA A 67 15.81 11.68 18.86
N VAL A 68 14.71 12.39 19.13
CA VAL A 68 14.22 13.49 18.29
C VAL A 68 14.50 14.80 19.03
N SER A 69 15.57 15.48 18.65
CA SER A 69 15.95 16.77 19.21
C SER A 69 15.12 17.87 18.56
N ALA A 70 14.68 18.85 19.36
CA ALA A 70 13.94 19.99 18.84
C ALA A 70 14.71 20.72 17.73
N LEU A 71 13.99 21.35 16.81
CA LEU A 71 14.62 22.09 15.71
C LEU A 71 15.27 23.37 16.24
N LYS A 72 16.52 23.61 15.87
CA LYS A 72 17.23 24.85 16.18
C LYS A 72 16.57 26.02 15.45
N ASN A 73 16.16 27.07 16.16
CA ASN A 73 15.58 28.26 15.53
C ASN A 73 16.71 29.14 14.94
N LEU A 74 16.71 29.34 13.62
CA LEU A 74 17.67 30.17 12.88
C LEU A 74 17.22 31.63 12.70
N GLY A 75 16.13 32.02 13.37
CA GLY A 75 15.58 33.36 13.37
C GLY A 75 14.11 33.39 12.93
N GLY A 76 13.43 34.45 13.35
CA GLY A 76 11.99 34.58 13.23
C GLY A 76 11.25 34.15 14.48
N ASP A 77 9.95 34.45 14.53
CA ASP A 77 9.13 34.13 15.69
C ASP A 77 8.42 32.79 15.46
N ASP A 78 8.84 31.76 16.19
CA ASP A 78 8.13 30.47 16.23
C ASP A 78 6.91 30.53 17.16
N GLN A 79 6.16 31.64 17.09
CA GLN A 79 4.91 31.86 17.82
C GLN A 79 3.87 30.77 17.53
N HIS A 80 3.97 30.11 16.37
CA HIS A 80 3.06 29.06 15.92
C HIS A 80 3.46 27.65 16.38
N GLY A 81 4.59 27.48 17.08
CA GLY A 81 5.01 26.17 17.60
C GLY A 81 5.38 25.17 16.50
N VAL A 82 5.94 25.63 15.38
CA VAL A 82 6.34 24.82 14.22
C VAL A 82 7.28 23.69 14.63
N SER A 83 8.29 23.97 15.46
CA SER A 83 9.19 22.90 15.94
C SER A 83 8.41 21.85 16.71
N SER A 84 7.58 22.28 17.68
CA SER A 84 6.84 21.33 18.51
C SER A 84 5.83 20.50 17.73
N GLU A 85 5.16 21.08 16.73
CA GLU A 85 4.23 20.35 15.87
C GLU A 85 4.97 19.32 15.00
N PHE A 86 6.09 19.71 14.37
CA PHE A 86 6.92 18.81 13.60
C PHE A 86 7.43 17.63 14.45
N ASP A 87 7.99 17.93 15.62
CA ASP A 87 8.56 16.92 16.53
C ASP A 87 7.49 15.96 17.05
N SER A 88 6.29 16.48 17.37
CA SER A 88 5.16 15.68 17.85
C SER A 88 4.68 14.69 16.79
N ILE A 89 4.49 15.13 15.55
CA ILE A 89 4.01 14.28 14.45
C ILE A 89 5.08 13.26 14.07
N LEU A 90 6.34 13.69 13.94
CA LEU A 90 7.45 12.79 13.66
C LEU A 90 7.56 11.70 14.74
N SER A 91 7.48 12.10 16.02
CA SER A 91 7.51 11.17 17.16
C SER A 91 6.37 10.15 17.07
N HIS A 92 5.14 10.61 16.83
CA HIS A 92 3.97 9.75 16.67
C HIS A 92 4.15 8.72 15.55
N ASP A 93 4.59 9.15 14.37
CA ASP A 93 4.79 8.26 13.22
C ASP A 93 5.90 7.23 13.47
N LEU A 94 7.00 7.64 14.12
CA LEU A 94 8.10 6.74 14.46
C LEU A 94 7.67 5.68 15.48
N GLU A 95 6.86 6.04 16.47
CA GLU A 95 6.27 5.06 17.41
C GLU A 95 5.29 4.13 16.69
N LEU A 96 4.38 4.70 15.88
CA LEU A 96 3.41 3.94 15.10
C LEU A 96 4.11 2.91 14.20
N SER A 97 5.29 3.25 13.68
CA SER A 97 6.09 2.37 12.83
C SER A 97 6.44 1.02 13.50
N GLY A 98 6.55 0.97 14.82
CA GLY A 98 6.98 -0.22 15.55
C GLY A 98 8.43 -0.63 15.30
N TYR A 99 9.27 0.24 14.71
CA TYR A 99 10.73 0.01 14.57
C TYR A 99 11.55 0.76 15.60
N PHE A 100 10.98 1.82 16.17
CA PHE A 100 11.71 2.75 17.02
C PHE A 100 11.10 2.84 18.41
N ARG A 101 11.97 3.12 19.38
CA ARG A 101 11.57 3.53 20.73
C ARG A 101 12.10 4.95 20.95
N LEU A 102 11.20 5.89 21.21
CA LEU A 102 11.62 7.26 21.47
C LEU A 102 12.37 7.37 22.81
N ILE A 103 13.47 8.11 22.79
CA ILE A 103 14.17 8.52 24.00
C ILE A 103 13.50 9.79 24.52
N SER A 104 13.17 9.80 25.81
CA SER A 104 12.52 10.96 26.44
C SER A 104 13.41 12.21 26.33
N PRO A 105 12.86 13.38 25.95
CA PRO A 105 13.61 14.63 25.92
C PRO A 105 14.27 15.01 27.25
N LYS A 106 13.75 14.51 28.38
CA LYS A 106 14.35 14.72 29.72
C LYS A 106 15.73 14.08 29.89
N ALA A 107 16.07 13.11 29.04
CA ALA A 107 17.39 12.48 29.04
C ALA A 107 18.42 13.25 28.21
N PHE A 108 17.99 14.22 27.39
CA PHE A 108 18.90 14.92 26.49
C PHE A 108 19.90 15.78 27.30
N ILE A 109 21.17 15.61 26.99
CA ILE A 109 22.27 16.33 27.66
C ILE A 109 22.48 17.72 27.04
N GLU A 110 22.15 17.87 25.76
CA GLU A 110 22.30 19.10 25.00
C GLU A 110 20.96 19.84 24.85
N ASP A 111 21.02 21.18 24.84
CA ASP A 111 19.91 22.04 24.44
C ASP A 111 20.00 22.33 22.94
N ALA A 112 18.91 22.08 22.19
CA ALA A 112 18.87 22.24 20.74
C ALA A 112 19.10 23.68 20.25
N GLN A 113 18.72 24.68 21.04
CA GLN A 113 18.87 26.09 20.68
C GLN A 113 20.32 26.56 20.83
N THR A 114 21.08 25.98 21.76
CA THR A 114 22.50 26.29 21.96
C THR A 114 23.43 25.37 21.17
N SER A 115 23.11 24.09 21.06
CA SER A 115 23.86 23.08 20.30
C SER A 115 23.70 23.28 18.78
N GLY A 116 24.66 22.79 17.99
CA GLY A 116 24.53 22.74 16.54
C GLY A 116 23.65 21.60 16.05
N TYR A 117 23.25 21.65 14.78
CA TYR A 117 22.32 20.67 14.20
C TYR A 117 22.94 19.82 13.08
N ASP A 118 24.13 20.17 12.57
CA ASP A 118 24.85 19.40 11.54
C ASP A 118 26.21 18.87 12.04
N LEU A 119 26.85 18.02 11.22
CA LEU A 119 28.11 17.36 11.54
C LEU A 119 29.19 18.35 12.00
N GLY A 120 29.91 17.96 13.06
CA GLY A 120 30.98 18.77 13.65
C GLY A 120 30.51 19.92 14.54
N GLN A 121 29.20 20.09 14.75
CA GLN A 121 28.64 21.17 15.57
C GLN A 121 28.05 20.70 16.91
N PHE A 122 28.07 19.40 17.19
CA PHE A 122 27.56 18.79 18.43
C PHE A 122 28.35 17.51 18.76
N ASN A 123 28.17 16.98 19.98
CA ASN A 123 28.95 15.84 20.47
C ASN A 123 28.15 14.52 20.45
N PHE A 124 28.52 13.60 19.55
CA PHE A 124 27.89 12.27 19.51
C PHE A 124 28.02 11.45 20.80
N ALA A 125 29.03 11.73 21.63
CA ALA A 125 29.21 10.99 22.89
C ALA A 125 28.05 11.22 23.86
N ASP A 126 27.45 12.41 23.84
CA ASP A 126 26.33 12.78 24.71
C ASP A 126 25.10 11.91 24.36
N TRP A 127 24.80 11.77 23.07
CA TRP A 127 23.71 10.92 22.57
C TRP A 127 23.99 9.43 22.76
N ARG A 128 25.25 9.00 22.64
CA ARG A 128 25.64 7.61 22.92
C ARG A 128 25.45 7.26 24.40
N SER A 129 25.70 8.20 25.32
CA SER A 129 25.56 7.98 26.76
C SER A 129 24.12 7.70 27.20
N ILE A 130 23.13 8.14 26.42
CA ILE A 130 21.70 7.86 26.63
C ILE A 130 21.18 6.70 25.77
N ASN A 131 22.10 5.91 25.19
CA ASN A 131 21.84 4.74 24.36
C ASN A 131 21.00 5.06 23.10
N ALA A 132 21.22 6.21 22.45
CA ALA A 132 20.64 6.49 21.14
C ALA A 132 21.37 5.70 20.04
N ASP A 133 20.64 4.91 19.25
CA ASP A 133 21.15 4.34 17.99
C ASP A 133 21.10 5.41 16.89
N PHE A 134 19.97 6.12 16.84
CA PHE A 134 19.68 7.16 15.87
C PHE A 134 19.40 8.50 16.54
N LEU A 135 19.72 9.58 15.84
CA LEU A 135 19.46 10.94 16.27
C LEU A 135 18.85 11.74 15.12
N VAL A 136 17.74 12.41 15.40
CA VAL A 136 17.20 13.46 14.55
C VAL A 136 17.60 14.80 15.14
N LYS A 137 18.26 15.64 14.33
CA LYS A 137 18.44 17.06 14.60
C LYS A 137 18.02 17.85 13.38
N GLY A 138 17.76 19.14 13.56
CA GLY A 138 17.40 19.99 12.46
C GLY A 138 17.37 21.45 12.85
N ALA A 139 16.90 22.25 11.93
CA ALA A 139 16.77 23.68 12.09
C ALA A 139 15.53 24.20 11.38
N VAL A 140 14.96 25.27 11.91
CA VAL A 140 13.79 25.92 11.36
C VAL A 140 13.99 27.43 11.32
N LYS A 141 13.42 28.06 10.30
CA LYS A 141 13.33 29.51 10.17
C LYS A 141 11.90 29.85 9.78
N VAL A 142 11.25 30.71 10.56
CA VAL A 142 9.83 31.08 10.35
C VAL A 142 9.76 32.58 10.03
N GLN A 143 9.11 32.97 8.94
CA GLN A 143 8.94 34.36 8.54
C GLN A 143 7.48 34.61 8.16
N GLY A 144 6.68 35.13 9.09
CA GLY A 144 5.22 35.14 8.94
C GLY A 144 4.71 33.71 8.82
N ASP A 145 3.96 33.41 7.76
CA ASP A 145 3.45 32.06 7.48
C ASP A 145 4.44 31.18 6.70
N GLN A 146 5.60 31.70 6.30
CA GLN A 146 6.59 30.94 5.54
C GLN A 146 7.54 30.20 6.48
N VAL A 147 7.76 28.91 6.20
CA VAL A 147 8.63 28.01 6.94
C VAL A 147 9.73 27.51 6.02
N GLN A 148 10.98 27.59 6.49
CA GLN A 148 12.12 26.85 5.96
C GLN A 148 12.59 25.89 7.04
N LEU A 149 12.47 24.59 6.78
CA LEU A 149 12.76 23.54 7.76
C LEU A 149 13.78 22.58 7.17
N THR A 150 14.83 22.26 7.93
CA THR A 150 15.76 21.18 7.60
C THR A 150 15.78 20.17 8.73
N ALA A 151 15.59 18.91 8.41
CA ALA A 151 15.70 17.80 9.35
C ALA A 151 16.70 16.78 8.83
N LEU A 152 17.53 16.25 9.73
CA LEU A 152 18.68 15.39 9.44
C LEU A 152 18.63 14.15 10.34
N LEU A 153 18.99 13.00 9.79
CA LEU A 153 19.09 11.74 10.50
C LEU A 153 20.55 11.35 10.60
N PHE A 154 20.97 10.98 11.80
CA PHE A 154 22.33 10.53 12.10
C PHE A 154 22.35 9.13 12.69
N ASP A 155 23.37 8.37 12.32
CA ASP A 155 23.79 7.15 13.01
C ASP A 155 24.76 7.57 14.12
N VAL A 156 24.39 7.32 15.38
CA VAL A 156 25.15 7.78 16.55
C VAL A 156 26.42 6.95 16.75
N ALA A 157 26.39 5.65 16.45
CA ALA A 157 27.54 4.77 16.59
C ALA A 157 28.63 5.12 15.55
N GLN A 158 28.22 5.29 14.30
CA GLN A 158 29.10 5.58 13.17
C GLN A 158 29.41 7.08 13.01
N GLN A 159 28.76 7.94 13.79
CA GLN A 159 28.96 9.40 13.79
C GLN A 159 28.81 10.02 12.40
N ARG A 160 27.82 9.55 11.64
CA ARG A 160 27.61 9.99 10.25
C ARG A 160 26.16 10.41 10.02
N ARG A 161 26.00 11.31 9.06
CA ARG A 161 24.69 11.67 8.52
C ARG A 161 24.21 10.57 7.57
N MET A 162 23.05 10.00 7.85
CA MET A 162 22.41 8.99 7.01
C MET A 162 21.57 9.61 5.91
N MET A 163 20.78 10.63 6.25
CA MET A 163 19.99 11.40 5.29
C MET A 163 19.72 12.83 5.78
N GLY A 164 19.11 13.64 4.92
CA GLY A 164 18.66 15.00 5.22
C GLY A 164 17.53 15.40 4.28
N LYS A 165 16.54 16.15 4.79
CA LYS A 165 15.53 16.80 3.96
C LYS A 165 15.42 18.27 4.35
N SER A 166 15.25 19.11 3.33
CA SER A 166 14.90 20.52 3.49
C SER A 166 13.56 20.76 2.84
N PHE A 167 12.70 21.49 3.54
CA PHE A 167 11.36 21.85 3.14
C PHE A 167 11.22 23.36 3.13
N THR A 168 10.41 23.86 2.22
CA THR A 168 9.98 25.26 2.18
C THR A 168 8.50 25.28 1.85
N GLY A 169 7.72 26.01 2.62
CA GLY A 169 6.26 26.04 2.47
C GLY A 169 5.59 26.88 3.54
N GLN A 170 4.30 26.65 3.73
CA GLN A 170 3.52 27.34 4.75
C GLN A 170 3.53 26.62 6.09
N VAL A 171 3.27 27.33 7.19
CA VAL A 171 3.06 26.74 8.53
C VAL A 171 2.02 25.61 8.49
N SER A 172 0.95 25.77 7.71
CA SER A 172 -0.10 24.77 7.52
C SER A 172 0.36 23.46 6.87
N GLU A 173 1.55 23.44 6.26
CA GLU A 173 2.14 22.27 5.61
C GLU A 173 3.13 21.50 6.51
N VAL A 174 3.48 22.04 7.69
CA VAL A 174 4.41 21.42 8.65
C VAL A 174 4.03 19.98 9.02
N PRO A 175 2.75 19.66 9.28
CA PRO A 175 2.33 18.27 9.48
C PRO A 175 2.72 17.33 8.33
N ARG A 176 2.60 17.80 7.10
CA ARG A 176 2.99 17.03 5.91
C ARG A 176 4.51 16.88 5.82
N MET A 177 5.26 17.93 6.14
CA MET A 177 6.73 17.90 6.17
C MET A 177 7.24 16.85 7.16
N ALA A 178 6.65 16.78 8.36
CA ALA A 178 6.98 15.79 9.39
C ALA A 178 6.76 14.35 8.90
N ARG A 179 5.58 14.05 8.35
CA ARG A 179 5.27 12.73 7.77
C ARG A 179 6.21 12.32 6.65
N ARG A 180 6.49 13.24 5.72
CA ARG A 180 7.46 13.00 4.62
C ARG A 180 8.88 12.78 5.11
N PHE A 181 9.22 13.36 6.25
CA PHE A 181 10.48 13.09 6.93
C PHE A 181 10.47 11.72 7.60
N ALA A 182 9.39 11.35 8.31
CA ALA A 182 9.20 10.04 8.92
C ALA A 182 9.28 8.91 7.88
N ASP A 183 8.62 9.05 6.73
CA ASP A 183 8.67 8.08 5.62
C ASP A 183 10.09 7.91 5.08
N ALA A 184 10.83 9.01 4.90
CA ALA A 184 12.21 8.98 4.42
C ALA A 184 13.18 8.41 5.45
N LEU A 185 12.98 8.73 6.74
CA LEU A 185 13.73 8.21 7.85
C LEU A 185 13.54 6.69 7.94
N LEU A 186 12.29 6.20 7.91
CA LEU A 186 11.99 4.78 7.94
C LEU A 186 12.62 4.05 6.75
N LYS A 187 12.57 4.64 5.55
CA LYS A 187 13.21 4.07 4.35
C LYS A 187 14.73 4.04 4.47
N ALA A 188 15.34 5.06 5.05
CA ALA A 188 16.80 5.12 5.22
C ALA A 188 17.33 4.11 6.24
N THR A 189 16.53 3.75 7.26
CA THR A 189 16.93 2.79 8.29
C THR A 189 16.54 1.35 7.97
N THR A 190 15.40 1.14 7.29
CA THR A 190 14.82 -0.21 7.08
C THR A 190 14.73 -0.63 5.61
N GLY A 191 14.86 0.31 4.67
CA GLY A 191 14.60 0.08 3.25
C GLY A 191 13.12 0.06 2.87
N ILE A 192 12.20 0.20 3.83
CA ILE A 192 10.75 0.16 3.63
C ILE A 192 10.21 1.59 3.62
N GLU A 193 9.42 1.93 2.60
CA GLU A 193 8.75 3.22 2.53
C GLU A 193 7.60 3.29 3.54
N GLY A 194 7.58 4.33 4.37
CA GLY A 194 6.52 4.52 5.35
C GLY A 194 5.19 4.91 4.71
N PRO A 195 4.04 4.66 5.35
CA PRO A 195 2.73 5.02 4.85
C PRO A 195 2.27 6.39 5.40
N PHE A 196 3.13 7.17 6.05
CA PHE A 196 2.70 8.24 6.93
C PHE A 196 2.13 9.44 6.14
N ASP A 197 2.74 9.86 5.02
CA ASP A 197 2.19 10.95 4.16
C ASP A 197 1.05 10.50 3.23
N SER A 198 0.42 9.36 3.50
CA SER A 198 -0.76 8.91 2.78
C SER A 198 -2.05 9.56 3.31
N LYS A 199 -3.17 9.30 2.62
CA LYS A 199 -4.50 9.79 2.98
C LYS A 199 -5.47 8.65 3.19
N LEU A 200 -6.43 8.90 4.06
CA LEU A 200 -7.60 8.07 4.28
C LEU A 200 -8.81 8.79 3.70
N ALA A 201 -9.56 8.12 2.83
CA ALA A 201 -10.93 8.50 2.47
C ALA A 201 -11.89 7.63 3.26
N PHE A 202 -13.02 8.18 3.70
CA PHE A 202 -14.04 7.42 4.41
C PHE A 202 -15.41 8.10 4.28
N VAL A 203 -16.47 7.33 4.47
CA VAL A 203 -17.85 7.83 4.53
C VAL A 203 -18.17 8.22 5.96
N SER A 204 -18.74 9.40 6.19
CA SER A 204 -19.13 9.87 7.52
C SER A 204 -20.49 10.55 7.52
N THR A 205 -21.24 10.39 8.62
CA THR A 205 -22.45 11.15 8.96
C THR A 205 -22.19 12.27 9.99
N ARG A 206 -20.93 12.68 10.19
CA ARG A 206 -20.60 13.75 11.15
C ARG A 206 -21.26 15.11 10.85
N GLY A 207 -21.58 15.37 9.58
CA GLY A 207 -22.29 16.57 9.14
C GLY A 207 -23.82 16.50 9.26
N GLY A 208 -24.36 15.42 9.83
CA GLY A 208 -25.80 15.16 9.94
C GLY A 208 -26.19 13.86 9.23
N ARG A 209 -27.45 13.71 8.84
CA ARG A 209 -27.98 12.42 8.36
C ARG A 209 -27.41 11.91 7.02
N PHE A 210 -26.70 12.74 6.27
CA PHE A 210 -26.22 12.40 4.93
C PHE A 210 -24.85 11.71 4.99
N LYS A 211 -24.64 10.77 4.07
CA LYS A 211 -23.38 10.03 3.97
C LYS A 211 -22.46 10.77 3.03
N GLU A 212 -21.43 11.38 3.59
CA GLU A 212 -20.48 12.21 2.84
C GLU A 212 -19.09 11.62 2.90
N ILE A 213 -18.29 11.85 1.85
CA ILE A 213 -16.91 11.39 1.78
C ILE A 213 -16.02 12.46 2.38
N TYR A 214 -15.22 12.04 3.36
CA TYR A 214 -14.19 12.84 3.98
C TYR A 214 -12.82 12.25 3.66
N LEU A 215 -11.83 13.14 3.64
CA LEU A 215 -10.42 12.84 3.45
C LEU A 215 -9.67 13.35 4.69
N GLN A 216 -8.71 12.58 5.19
CA GLN A 216 -7.82 13.03 6.26
C GLN A 216 -6.45 12.34 6.14
N SER A 217 -5.47 12.84 6.89
CA SER A 217 -4.22 12.14 7.14
C SER A 217 -4.45 11.01 8.15
N ILE A 218 -3.54 10.05 8.22
CA ILE A 218 -3.72 8.85 9.07
C ILE A 218 -3.82 9.15 10.57
N ASP A 219 -3.30 10.29 11.01
CA ASP A 219 -3.35 10.82 12.38
C ASP A 219 -4.58 11.72 12.63
N GLY A 220 -5.51 11.80 11.68
CA GLY A 220 -6.72 12.63 11.76
C GLY A 220 -6.54 14.09 11.31
N HIS A 221 -5.31 14.54 11.02
CA HIS A 221 -5.08 15.92 10.59
C HIS A 221 -5.56 16.20 9.16
N GLY A 222 -5.98 17.43 8.92
CA GLY A 222 -6.34 17.91 7.58
C GLY A 222 -7.67 17.33 7.07
N LEU A 223 -8.65 17.17 7.96
CA LEU A 223 -9.99 16.73 7.61
C LEU A 223 -10.60 17.63 6.53
N PHE A 224 -10.96 17.03 5.40
CA PHE A 224 -11.51 17.70 4.24
C PHE A 224 -12.76 16.97 3.76
N ARG A 225 -13.89 17.68 3.66
CA ARG A 225 -15.15 17.14 3.14
C ARG A 225 -15.14 17.19 1.61
N LEU A 226 -14.96 16.03 0.96
CA LEU A 226 -14.91 15.92 -0.50
C LEU A 226 -16.28 16.11 -1.13
N THR A 227 -17.33 15.54 -0.52
CA THR A 227 -18.70 15.66 -1.00
C THR A 227 -19.54 16.50 -0.04
N ASP A 228 -20.28 17.45 -0.60
CA ASP A 228 -21.27 18.25 0.11
C ASP A 228 -22.54 18.29 -0.73
N ASN A 229 -23.20 17.14 -0.80
CA ASN A 229 -24.45 16.99 -1.53
C ASN A 229 -25.40 16.13 -0.68
N PRO A 230 -26.62 16.62 -0.37
CA PRO A 230 -27.50 16.02 0.64
C PRO A 230 -28.11 14.69 0.17
N THR A 231 -27.28 13.66 0.04
CA THR A 231 -27.63 12.33 -0.48
C THR A 231 -26.69 11.26 0.11
N ILE A 232 -26.62 10.11 -0.56
CA ILE A 232 -25.78 8.98 -0.19
C ILE A 232 -24.53 8.96 -1.08
N ASN A 233 -23.36 9.00 -0.46
CA ASN A 233 -22.06 8.78 -1.09
C ASN A 233 -21.36 7.59 -0.42
N LEU A 234 -20.86 6.64 -1.20
CA LEU A 234 -20.36 5.36 -0.71
C LEU A 234 -19.12 4.88 -1.48
N PHE A 235 -18.38 3.96 -0.85
CA PHE A 235 -17.29 3.18 -1.44
C PHE A 235 -16.24 4.05 -2.15
N PRO A 236 -15.58 5.00 -1.44
CA PRO A 236 -14.45 5.70 -2.01
C PRO A 236 -13.34 4.71 -2.39
N ALA A 237 -12.60 4.99 -3.46
CA ALA A 237 -11.43 4.23 -3.88
C ALA A 237 -10.41 5.16 -4.55
N PHE A 238 -9.13 5.01 -4.22
CA PHE A 238 -8.05 5.82 -4.76
C PHE A 238 -7.38 5.19 -5.99
N ASP A 239 -6.97 6.03 -6.94
CA ASP A 239 -5.85 5.71 -7.83
C ASP A 239 -4.50 6.18 -7.23
N ARG A 240 -3.38 5.94 -7.92
CA ARG A 240 -2.05 6.38 -7.46
C ARG A 240 -1.82 7.89 -7.55
N GLN A 241 -2.66 8.61 -8.29
CA GLN A 241 -2.57 10.07 -8.41
C GLN A 241 -3.34 10.78 -7.28
N GLY A 242 -4.08 10.04 -6.47
CA GLY A 242 -4.87 10.57 -5.36
C GLY A 242 -6.27 11.04 -5.77
N GLU A 243 -6.74 10.67 -6.97
CA GLU A 243 -8.14 10.85 -7.34
C GLU A 243 -9.01 9.81 -6.65
N VAL A 244 -10.26 10.18 -6.35
CA VAL A 244 -11.20 9.37 -5.59
C VAL A 244 -12.38 9.02 -6.48
N LEU A 245 -12.49 7.75 -6.83
CA LEU A 245 -13.70 7.17 -7.39
C LEU A 245 -14.70 6.91 -6.26
N TYR A 246 -15.98 7.23 -6.46
CA TYR A 246 -17.01 6.92 -5.48
C TYR A 246 -18.40 6.78 -6.11
N LEU A 247 -19.30 6.11 -5.40
CA LEU A 247 -20.71 5.99 -5.76
C LEU A 247 -21.53 7.13 -5.17
N SER A 248 -22.38 7.78 -5.97
CA SER A 248 -23.30 8.81 -5.48
C SER A 248 -24.71 8.72 -6.07
N TYR A 249 -25.69 9.13 -5.27
CA TYR A 249 -27.11 9.25 -5.64
C TYR A 249 -27.53 10.71 -5.89
N LYS A 250 -26.58 11.65 -6.01
CA LYS A 250 -26.88 13.09 -6.12
C LYS A 250 -27.69 13.51 -7.35
N THR A 251 -27.80 12.63 -8.35
CA THR A 251 -28.66 12.82 -9.54
C THR A 251 -29.94 12.00 -9.50
N MET A 252 -30.37 11.51 -8.33
CA MET A 252 -31.49 10.56 -8.11
C MET A 252 -31.31 9.16 -8.73
N MET A 253 -30.46 9.03 -9.73
CA MET A 253 -29.93 7.75 -10.22
C MET A 253 -28.50 7.54 -9.72
N PRO A 254 -28.16 6.30 -9.29
CA PRO A 254 -26.81 5.99 -8.83
C PRO A 254 -25.84 6.02 -10.01
N ALA A 255 -24.70 6.67 -9.81
CA ALA A 255 -23.61 6.75 -10.77
C ALA A 255 -22.26 6.79 -10.04
N LEU A 256 -21.20 6.44 -10.75
CA LEU A 256 -19.84 6.63 -10.26
C LEU A 256 -19.37 8.04 -10.58
N TYR A 257 -18.54 8.59 -9.72
CA TYR A 257 -17.92 9.90 -9.87
C TYR A 257 -16.44 9.77 -9.57
N LEU A 258 -15.60 10.36 -10.42
CA LEU A 258 -14.17 10.46 -10.21
C LEU A 258 -13.84 11.91 -9.85
N ALA A 259 -13.45 12.14 -8.60
CA ALA A 259 -13.13 13.46 -8.07
C ALA A 259 -11.61 13.62 -7.90
N ASN A 260 -11.12 14.80 -8.24
CA ASN A 260 -9.77 15.23 -7.96
C ASN A 260 -9.80 16.16 -6.74
N PRO A 261 -9.35 15.72 -5.55
CA PRO A 261 -9.49 16.50 -4.31
C PRO A 261 -8.76 17.86 -4.36
N ALA A 262 -7.61 17.92 -5.02
CA ALA A 262 -6.79 19.13 -5.10
C ALA A 262 -7.46 20.23 -5.94
N THR A 263 -8.05 19.87 -7.08
CA THR A 263 -8.69 20.84 -8.00
C THR A 263 -10.18 20.99 -7.76
N ARG A 264 -10.79 20.13 -6.93
CA ARG A 264 -12.24 19.97 -6.75
C ARG A 264 -13.00 19.73 -8.06
N ARG A 265 -12.31 19.26 -9.09
CA ARG A 265 -12.93 18.82 -10.35
C ARG A 265 -13.49 17.43 -10.16
N GLU A 266 -14.58 17.16 -10.86
CA GLU A 266 -15.24 15.88 -10.81
C GLU A 266 -15.82 15.52 -12.17
N VAL A 267 -15.72 14.24 -12.52
CA VAL A 267 -16.30 13.67 -13.73
C VAL A 267 -17.32 12.61 -13.34
N ARG A 268 -18.51 12.67 -13.94
CA ARG A 268 -19.57 11.66 -13.79
C ARG A 268 -19.35 10.53 -14.79
N ILE A 269 -19.38 9.30 -14.30
CA ILE A 269 -19.26 8.06 -15.08
C ILE A 269 -20.62 7.35 -15.05
N VAL A 270 -21.20 7.15 -16.23
CA VAL A 270 -22.52 6.52 -16.43
C VAL A 270 -22.43 5.35 -17.42
N SER A 271 -23.34 4.39 -17.30
CA SER A 271 -23.47 3.27 -18.24
C SER A 271 -24.80 3.37 -18.95
N ARG A 272 -24.82 2.96 -20.22
CA ARG A 272 -26.06 2.80 -21.00
C ARG A 272 -26.78 1.48 -20.71
N ARG A 273 -26.14 0.52 -20.03
CA ARG A 273 -26.70 -0.81 -19.78
C ARG A 273 -27.61 -0.89 -18.56
N GLY A 274 -27.36 -0.08 -17.55
CA GLY A 274 -28.04 -0.21 -16.28
C GLY A 274 -27.47 0.70 -15.21
N LYS A 275 -27.90 0.46 -13.97
CA LYS A 275 -27.54 1.28 -12.82
C LYS A 275 -26.19 0.81 -12.29
N MET A 276 -25.25 1.75 -12.11
CA MET A 276 -24.02 1.45 -11.40
C MET A 276 -24.29 1.43 -9.90
N VAL A 277 -23.88 0.37 -9.22
CA VAL A 277 -24.11 0.17 -7.77
C VAL A 277 -22.80 0.10 -6.97
N GLY A 278 -21.67 0.36 -7.63
CA GLY A 278 -20.33 0.37 -7.04
C GLY A 278 -19.26 0.20 -8.11
N GLY A 279 -18.01 0.41 -7.75
CA GLY A 279 -16.89 0.21 -8.65
C GLY A 279 -15.55 0.45 -7.98
N ALA A 280 -14.49 0.19 -8.72
CA ALA A 280 -13.11 0.48 -8.34
C ALA A 280 -12.35 1.04 -9.54
N ILE A 281 -11.38 1.90 -9.26
CA ILE A 281 -10.44 2.44 -10.24
C ILE A 281 -9.13 1.64 -10.18
N SER A 282 -8.49 1.42 -11.32
CA SER A 282 -7.19 0.76 -11.37
C SER A 282 -6.10 1.64 -10.74
N PRO A 283 -5.00 1.06 -10.22
CA PRO A 283 -3.94 1.85 -9.60
C PRO A 283 -3.32 2.91 -10.53
N ASP A 284 -3.32 2.69 -11.85
CA ASP A 284 -2.82 3.64 -12.86
C ASP A 284 -3.87 4.69 -13.32
N GLY A 285 -5.08 4.64 -12.77
CA GLY A 285 -6.17 5.56 -13.08
C GLY A 285 -6.84 5.34 -14.44
N GLN A 286 -6.40 4.36 -15.25
CA GLN A 286 -6.84 4.23 -16.65
C GLN A 286 -8.11 3.40 -16.84
N LEU A 287 -8.39 2.50 -15.91
CA LEU A 287 -9.49 1.54 -16.00
C LEU A 287 -10.41 1.65 -14.80
N ILE A 288 -11.69 1.39 -15.02
CA ILE A 288 -12.69 1.29 -13.96
C ILE A 288 -13.37 -0.07 -14.09
N VAL A 289 -13.50 -0.80 -12.99
CA VAL A 289 -14.44 -1.93 -12.92
C VAL A 289 -15.70 -1.44 -12.23
N ALA A 290 -16.81 -1.46 -12.94
CA ALA A 290 -18.12 -1.08 -12.43
C ALA A 290 -19.01 -2.31 -12.20
N ALA A 291 -19.69 -2.35 -11.07
CA ALA A 291 -20.80 -3.27 -10.83
C ALA A 291 -22.08 -2.65 -11.39
N ILE A 292 -22.63 -3.26 -12.43
CA ILE A 292 -23.81 -2.75 -13.15
C ILE A 292 -24.96 -3.73 -12.97
N GLU A 293 -26.04 -3.21 -12.37
CA GLU A 293 -27.32 -3.91 -12.23
C GLU A 293 -28.16 -3.70 -13.49
N HIS A 294 -28.67 -4.82 -14.01
CA HIS A 294 -29.65 -4.84 -15.09
C HIS A 294 -30.58 -6.04 -14.92
N SER A 295 -31.88 -5.78 -14.85
CA SER A 295 -32.94 -6.80 -14.79
C SER A 295 -32.77 -7.80 -13.65
N GLY A 296 -32.33 -7.31 -12.48
CA GLY A 296 -32.20 -8.12 -11.25
C GLY A 296 -30.89 -8.89 -11.11
N ALA A 297 -29.99 -8.83 -12.10
CA ALA A 297 -28.63 -9.37 -11.99
C ALA A 297 -27.60 -8.23 -11.97
N THR A 298 -26.55 -8.40 -11.16
CA THR A 298 -25.44 -7.43 -11.08
C THR A 298 -24.18 -8.09 -11.59
N ASN A 299 -23.55 -7.51 -12.61
CA ASN A 299 -22.33 -8.03 -13.21
C ASN A 299 -21.24 -6.97 -13.26
N LEU A 300 -19.99 -7.42 -13.32
CA LEU A 300 -18.82 -6.56 -13.39
C LEU A 300 -18.47 -6.25 -14.85
N TYR A 301 -18.21 -4.99 -15.14
CA TYR A 301 -17.83 -4.49 -16.45
C TYR A 301 -16.55 -3.67 -16.33
N LEU A 302 -15.61 -3.94 -17.22
CA LEU A 302 -14.41 -3.15 -17.40
C LEU A 302 -14.71 -1.98 -18.33
N LEU A 303 -14.47 -0.78 -17.83
CA LEU A 303 -14.62 0.49 -18.52
C LEU A 303 -13.24 1.14 -18.67
N ASP A 304 -13.09 1.99 -19.68
CA ASP A 304 -12.03 2.99 -19.65
C ASP A 304 -12.35 4.12 -18.66
N ARG A 305 -11.39 5.03 -18.46
CA ARG A 305 -11.55 6.19 -17.59
C ARG A 305 -12.71 7.13 -17.98
N SER A 306 -13.13 7.12 -19.25
CA SER A 306 -14.28 7.92 -19.72
C SER A 306 -15.63 7.27 -19.43
N GLY A 307 -15.63 6.00 -18.99
CA GLY A 307 -16.83 5.19 -18.78
C GLY A 307 -17.26 4.39 -20.01
N GLN A 308 -16.47 4.39 -21.10
CA GLN A 308 -16.72 3.52 -22.24
C GLN A 308 -16.50 2.07 -21.83
N GLU A 309 -17.49 1.23 -22.09
CA GLU A 309 -17.37 -0.21 -21.84
C GLU A 309 -16.38 -0.84 -22.81
N LEU A 310 -15.34 -1.45 -22.23
CA LEU A 310 -14.35 -2.22 -22.96
C LEU A 310 -14.75 -3.70 -23.01
N ARG A 311 -15.26 -4.22 -21.90
CA ARG A 311 -15.56 -5.66 -21.75
C ARG A 311 -16.45 -5.95 -20.55
N ARG A 312 -17.29 -6.97 -20.67
CA ARG A 312 -17.98 -7.60 -19.54
C ARG A 312 -17.08 -8.65 -18.89
N LEU A 313 -16.88 -8.59 -17.57
CA LEU A 313 -16.01 -9.50 -16.81
C LEU A 313 -16.76 -10.68 -16.20
N THR A 314 -18.00 -10.46 -15.75
CA THR A 314 -18.87 -11.54 -15.25
C THR A 314 -20.16 -11.63 -16.04
N ASN A 315 -20.67 -12.84 -16.22
CA ASN A 315 -21.96 -13.08 -16.86
C ASN A 315 -22.73 -14.15 -16.08
N THR A 316 -23.22 -13.80 -14.90
CA THR A 316 -24.05 -14.66 -14.06
C THR A 316 -25.43 -14.04 -13.85
N ASN A 317 -26.39 -14.86 -13.42
CA ASN A 317 -27.74 -14.44 -13.02
C ASN A 317 -27.80 -13.99 -11.55
N GLY A 318 -26.66 -13.90 -10.87
CA GLY A 318 -26.56 -13.50 -9.46
C GLY A 318 -26.00 -12.10 -9.30
N ILE A 319 -25.49 -11.82 -8.11
CA ILE A 319 -24.89 -10.55 -7.72
C ILE A 319 -23.37 -10.68 -7.76
N ASN A 320 -22.71 -9.75 -8.45
CA ASN A 320 -21.26 -9.57 -8.46
C ASN A 320 -20.96 -8.10 -8.16
N VAL A 321 -20.33 -7.81 -7.01
CA VAL A 321 -20.14 -6.46 -6.47
C VAL A 321 -18.81 -6.33 -5.73
N ASN A 322 -18.51 -5.13 -5.20
CA ASN A 322 -17.28 -4.80 -4.48
C ASN A 322 -15.98 -5.25 -5.20
N PRO A 323 -15.76 -4.81 -6.47
CA PRO A 323 -14.51 -5.07 -7.15
C PRO A 323 -13.33 -4.39 -6.42
N ALA A 324 -12.18 -5.04 -6.39
CA ALA A 324 -10.92 -4.48 -5.90
C ALA A 324 -9.75 -4.96 -6.77
N PHE A 325 -8.96 -4.02 -7.27
CA PHE A 325 -7.78 -4.31 -8.08
C PHE A 325 -6.60 -4.76 -7.23
N SER A 326 -5.77 -5.65 -7.77
CA SER A 326 -4.42 -5.85 -7.27
C SER A 326 -3.56 -4.60 -7.54
N SER A 327 -2.49 -4.43 -6.77
CA SER A 327 -1.56 -3.29 -6.89
C SER A 327 -0.92 -3.14 -8.27
N ASP A 328 -0.78 -4.23 -9.02
CA ASP A 328 -0.28 -4.25 -10.40
C ASP A 328 -1.38 -4.08 -11.47
N GLY A 329 -2.64 -3.98 -11.06
CA GLY A 329 -3.80 -3.84 -11.93
C GLY A 329 -4.19 -5.09 -12.74
N ARG A 330 -3.53 -6.24 -12.52
CA ARG A 330 -3.71 -7.45 -13.35
C ARG A 330 -4.79 -8.40 -12.85
N MET A 331 -5.08 -8.35 -11.56
CA MET A 331 -6.05 -9.21 -10.88
C MET A 331 -7.19 -8.38 -10.28
N LEU A 332 -8.33 -9.04 -10.14
CA LEU A 332 -9.54 -8.48 -9.56
C LEU A 332 -10.08 -9.44 -8.50
N ALA A 333 -10.30 -8.94 -7.30
CA ALA A 333 -11.06 -9.60 -6.25
C ALA A 333 -12.47 -8.98 -6.24
N PHE A 334 -13.49 -9.79 -5.98
CA PHE A 334 -14.86 -9.31 -5.92
C PHE A 334 -15.76 -10.25 -5.13
N THR A 335 -16.89 -9.73 -4.67
CA THR A 335 -17.93 -10.51 -4.01
C THR A 335 -18.85 -11.14 -5.06
N SER A 336 -19.17 -12.44 -4.93
CA SER A 336 -20.25 -13.07 -5.67
C SER A 336 -21.08 -14.04 -4.82
N ASP A 337 -22.38 -14.07 -5.06
CA ASP A 337 -23.34 -15.00 -4.43
C ASP A 337 -23.50 -16.33 -5.20
N ARG A 338 -22.72 -16.56 -6.26
CA ARG A 338 -22.88 -17.72 -7.16
C ARG A 338 -22.73 -19.10 -6.49
N SER A 339 -22.28 -19.16 -5.24
CA SER A 339 -22.20 -20.38 -4.43
C SER A 339 -23.26 -20.42 -3.31
N GLY A 340 -24.35 -19.67 -3.44
CA GLY A 340 -25.46 -19.62 -2.49
C GLY A 340 -25.41 -18.40 -1.59
N THR A 341 -24.33 -18.19 -0.84
CA THR A 341 -24.10 -16.97 -0.05
C THR A 341 -22.98 -16.11 -0.66
N PRO A 342 -22.90 -14.81 -0.34
CA PRO A 342 -21.79 -13.96 -0.75
C PRO A 342 -20.43 -14.50 -0.31
N GLN A 343 -19.53 -14.65 -1.28
CA GLN A 343 -18.18 -15.14 -1.11
C GLN A 343 -17.21 -14.31 -1.94
N VAL A 344 -15.93 -14.32 -1.56
CA VAL A 344 -14.88 -13.63 -2.30
C VAL A 344 -14.33 -14.52 -3.40
N TYR A 345 -14.20 -13.94 -4.59
CA TYR A 345 -13.64 -14.54 -5.79
C TYR A 345 -12.48 -13.70 -6.32
N VAL A 346 -11.57 -14.36 -7.03
CA VAL A 346 -10.47 -13.72 -7.76
C VAL A 346 -10.51 -14.11 -9.23
N MET A 347 -10.14 -13.19 -10.11
CA MET A 347 -9.96 -13.43 -11.54
C MET A 347 -8.91 -12.50 -12.15
N SER A 348 -8.47 -12.79 -13.37
CA SER A 348 -7.67 -11.84 -14.15
C SER A 348 -8.53 -10.72 -14.73
N ILE A 349 -7.99 -9.51 -14.81
CA ILE A 349 -8.64 -8.38 -15.50
C ILE A 349 -8.79 -8.62 -17.01
N ALA A 350 -7.96 -9.51 -17.58
CA ALA A 350 -8.10 -9.97 -18.96
C ALA A 350 -9.34 -10.88 -19.16
N GLY A 351 -10.05 -11.22 -18.09
CA GLY A 351 -11.18 -12.14 -18.10
C GLY A 351 -10.75 -13.57 -17.76
N GLY A 352 -11.62 -14.52 -18.07
CA GLY A 352 -11.44 -15.94 -17.74
C GLY A 352 -12.25 -16.37 -16.51
N GLY A 353 -12.01 -17.59 -16.06
CA GLY A 353 -12.74 -18.19 -14.94
C GLY A 353 -12.38 -17.51 -13.61
N ALA A 354 -13.40 -17.13 -12.84
CA ALA A 354 -13.20 -16.67 -11.48
C ALA A 354 -13.12 -17.86 -10.51
N ARG A 355 -12.20 -17.78 -9.56
CA ARG A 355 -11.97 -18.81 -8.53
C ARG A 355 -12.36 -18.27 -7.16
N ARG A 356 -13.11 -19.07 -6.39
CA ARG A 356 -13.47 -18.75 -5.00
C ARG A 356 -12.25 -18.89 -4.09
N VAL A 357 -12.06 -17.93 -3.18
CA VAL A 357 -10.94 -17.92 -2.21
C VAL A 357 -11.38 -18.05 -0.76
N THR A 358 -12.64 -17.74 -0.43
CA THR A 358 -13.16 -17.84 0.95
C THR A 358 -14.02 -19.09 1.15
N TYR A 359 -13.68 -19.91 2.14
CA TYR A 359 -14.43 -21.13 2.49
C TYR A 359 -14.82 -21.21 3.97
N LYS A 360 -14.33 -20.30 4.80
CA LYS A 360 -14.76 -20.07 6.19
C LYS A 360 -15.73 -18.89 6.25
N GLY A 361 -16.61 -18.87 7.26
CA GLY A 361 -17.66 -17.86 7.40
C GLY A 361 -18.84 -18.11 6.45
N ASN A 362 -20.02 -17.62 6.83
CA ASN A 362 -21.25 -17.83 6.04
C ASN A 362 -21.58 -16.68 5.08
N TYR A 363 -20.87 -15.55 5.19
CA TYR A 363 -21.05 -14.36 4.38
C TYR A 363 -19.73 -13.59 4.34
N ASN A 364 -19.08 -13.53 3.16
CA ASN A 364 -17.77 -12.94 2.99
C ASN A 364 -17.82 -11.88 1.87
N THR A 365 -17.45 -10.64 2.19
CA THR A 365 -17.66 -9.46 1.33
C THR A 365 -16.47 -8.49 1.37
N THR A 366 -16.58 -7.43 0.56
CA THR A 366 -15.69 -6.24 0.57
C THR A 366 -14.19 -6.58 0.55
N PRO A 367 -13.74 -7.37 -0.45
CA PRO A 367 -12.34 -7.76 -0.52
C PRO A 367 -11.42 -6.59 -0.81
N ALA A 368 -10.21 -6.62 -0.26
CA ALA A 368 -9.13 -5.68 -0.53
C ALA A 368 -7.80 -6.43 -0.67
N PHE A 369 -7.09 -6.23 -1.78
CA PHE A 369 -5.77 -6.83 -1.98
C PHE A 369 -4.73 -6.17 -1.08
N SER A 370 -3.81 -6.98 -0.54
CA SER A 370 -2.57 -6.46 0.03
C SER A 370 -1.72 -5.80 -1.07
N PRO A 371 -0.91 -4.78 -0.75
CA PRO A 371 -0.06 -4.10 -1.73
C PRO A 371 0.93 -5.02 -2.43
N ASP A 372 1.39 -6.08 -1.76
CA ASP A 372 2.28 -7.08 -2.35
C ASP A 372 1.55 -8.15 -3.19
N GLY A 373 0.22 -8.09 -3.26
CA GLY A 373 -0.62 -9.00 -4.04
C GLY A 373 -0.69 -10.43 -3.52
N LYS A 374 -0.24 -10.70 -2.29
CA LYS A 374 -0.22 -12.06 -1.72
C LYS A 374 -1.46 -12.41 -0.91
N PHE A 375 -2.11 -11.42 -0.32
CA PHE A 375 -3.26 -11.61 0.55
C PHE A 375 -4.47 -10.81 0.10
N ILE A 376 -5.64 -11.24 0.54
CA ILE A 376 -6.90 -10.51 0.43
C ILE A 376 -7.44 -10.35 1.86
N ALA A 377 -7.63 -9.10 2.28
CA ALA A 377 -8.45 -8.79 3.44
C ALA A 377 -9.92 -8.78 3.01
N TYR A 378 -10.81 -9.21 3.88
CA TYR A 378 -12.25 -9.23 3.63
C TYR A 378 -13.00 -9.17 4.96
N GLU A 379 -14.26 -8.75 4.93
CA GLU A 379 -15.12 -8.92 6.08
C GLU A 379 -15.83 -10.26 6.01
N SER A 380 -15.92 -10.96 7.14
CA SER A 380 -16.58 -12.25 7.28
C SER A 380 -17.59 -12.17 8.40
N ARG A 381 -18.81 -12.64 8.13
CA ARG A 381 -19.79 -12.87 9.18
C ARG A 381 -19.67 -14.30 9.71
N ASP A 382 -19.40 -14.39 11.00
CA ASP A 382 -19.48 -15.61 11.79
C ASP A 382 -20.09 -15.27 13.16
N GLY A 383 -20.92 -16.14 13.72
CA GLY A 383 -21.52 -15.88 15.05
C GLY A 383 -22.37 -14.59 15.19
N GLY A 384 -22.89 -14.02 14.09
CA GLY A 384 -23.83 -12.89 14.11
C GLY A 384 -23.22 -11.49 14.04
N HIS A 385 -21.90 -11.36 13.99
CA HIS A 385 -21.17 -10.10 13.81
C HIS A 385 -20.14 -10.24 12.68
N PHE A 386 -19.62 -9.11 12.19
CA PHE A 386 -18.58 -9.09 11.18
C PHE A 386 -17.20 -8.97 11.81
N ASP A 387 -16.24 -9.70 11.26
CA ASP A 387 -14.82 -9.59 11.58
C ASP A 387 -14.02 -9.29 10.32
N VAL A 388 -12.85 -8.68 10.49
CA VAL A 388 -11.85 -8.54 9.44
C VAL A 388 -10.99 -9.80 9.41
N TRP A 389 -10.91 -10.42 8.23
CA TRP A 389 -10.11 -11.59 7.96
C TRP A 389 -9.10 -11.31 6.86
N ILE A 390 -8.03 -12.11 6.81
CA ILE A 390 -7.15 -12.22 5.65
C ILE A 390 -7.07 -13.67 5.17
N VAL A 391 -6.84 -13.84 3.87
CA VAL A 391 -6.61 -15.15 3.22
C VAL A 391 -5.55 -14.98 2.13
N GLY A 392 -4.76 -16.01 1.86
CA GLY A 392 -3.89 -16.05 0.69
C GLY A 392 -4.69 -15.87 -0.60
N VAL A 393 -4.10 -15.25 -1.63
CA VAL A 393 -4.77 -15.07 -2.93
C VAL A 393 -5.12 -16.41 -3.59
N ASP A 394 -4.42 -17.49 -3.24
CA ASP A 394 -4.75 -18.87 -3.61
C ASP A 394 -5.86 -19.51 -2.75
N GLY A 395 -6.29 -18.84 -1.68
CA GLY A 395 -7.28 -19.32 -0.72
C GLY A 395 -6.70 -20.02 0.51
N SER A 396 -5.37 -20.04 0.67
CA SER A 396 -4.72 -20.67 1.82
C SER A 396 -4.81 -19.82 3.10
N ASP A 397 -4.64 -20.49 4.24
CA ASP A 397 -4.36 -19.86 5.54
C ASP A 397 -5.27 -18.69 5.95
N PRO A 398 -6.61 -18.87 6.01
CA PRO A 398 -7.50 -17.83 6.48
C PRO A 398 -7.31 -17.53 7.98
N ILE A 399 -7.09 -16.26 8.31
CA ILE A 399 -6.83 -15.75 9.66
C ILE A 399 -7.88 -14.68 10.01
N ASN A 400 -8.54 -14.80 11.16
CA ASN A 400 -9.37 -13.74 11.75
C ASN A 400 -8.45 -12.76 12.47
N LEU A 401 -8.55 -11.46 12.18
CA LEU A 401 -7.70 -10.41 12.75
C LEU A 401 -8.38 -9.63 13.89
N THR A 402 -9.71 -9.69 14.05
CA THR A 402 -10.44 -8.83 15.01
C THR A 402 -11.20 -9.57 16.11
N HIS A 403 -11.43 -10.88 15.95
CA HIS A 403 -11.93 -11.78 17.00
C HIS A 403 -13.22 -11.33 17.74
N GLY A 404 -14.14 -10.68 17.03
CA GLY A 404 -15.53 -10.50 17.46
C GLY A 404 -15.85 -9.32 18.38
N VAL A 405 -14.90 -8.40 18.62
CA VAL A 405 -15.17 -7.18 19.39
C VAL A 405 -15.86 -6.15 18.48
N GLY A 406 -17.17 -6.00 18.62
CA GLY A 406 -18.00 -5.16 17.75
C GLY A 406 -18.21 -5.75 16.35
N SER A 407 -18.87 -4.99 15.46
CA SER A 407 -18.93 -5.33 14.03
C SER A 407 -17.79 -4.62 13.30
N ASN A 408 -16.88 -5.39 12.70
CA ASN A 408 -15.66 -4.93 12.04
C ASN A 408 -15.77 -5.16 10.52
N GLN A 409 -15.74 -4.08 9.73
CA GLN A 409 -16.17 -4.09 8.33
C GLN A 409 -15.29 -3.22 7.44
N TYR A 410 -15.38 -3.43 6.12
CA TYR A 410 -14.71 -2.63 5.09
C TYR A 410 -13.18 -2.48 5.30
N PRO A 411 -12.38 -3.56 5.26
CA PRO A 411 -10.94 -3.46 5.44
C PRO A 411 -10.26 -2.75 4.26
N ALA A 412 -9.29 -1.89 4.54
CA ALA A 412 -8.44 -1.20 3.58
C ALA A 412 -6.97 -1.24 4.00
N TRP A 413 -6.10 -1.75 3.14
CA TRP A 413 -4.66 -1.89 3.42
C TRP A 413 -3.91 -0.56 3.34
N SER A 414 -2.97 -0.34 4.26
CA SER A 414 -1.92 0.67 4.07
C SER A 414 -1.04 0.33 2.87
N PRO A 415 -0.42 1.31 2.19
CA PRO A 415 0.37 1.06 0.97
C PRO A 415 1.61 0.19 1.20
N ASP A 416 2.13 0.16 2.43
CA ASP A 416 3.25 -0.70 2.85
C ASP A 416 2.81 -2.09 3.35
N GLY A 417 1.50 -2.35 3.44
CA GLY A 417 0.92 -3.63 3.86
C GLY A 417 1.05 -3.95 5.35
N ARG A 418 1.53 -3.01 6.19
CA ARG A 418 1.70 -3.26 7.63
C ARG A 418 0.42 -3.04 8.44
N TYR A 419 -0.52 -2.27 7.90
CA TYR A 419 -1.75 -1.92 8.58
C TYR A 419 -3.00 -2.16 7.74
N ILE A 420 -4.13 -2.29 8.43
CA ILE A 420 -5.47 -2.29 7.85
C ILE A 420 -6.31 -1.24 8.59
N ALA A 421 -6.88 -0.29 7.85
CA ALA A 421 -7.97 0.55 8.33
C ALA A 421 -9.31 -0.18 8.14
N PHE A 422 -10.22 -0.08 9.11
CA PHE A 422 -11.53 -0.73 9.02
C PHE A 422 -12.56 0.00 9.89
N SER A 423 -13.84 -0.16 9.55
CA SER A 423 -14.98 0.37 10.31
C SER A 423 -15.26 -0.52 11.51
N SER A 424 -15.48 0.01 12.72
CA SER A 424 -15.82 -0.77 13.90
C SER A 424 -16.81 -0.10 14.83
N THR A 425 -17.79 -0.86 15.31
CA THR A 425 -18.77 -0.43 16.34
C THR A 425 -18.34 -0.79 17.77
N ARG A 426 -17.06 -1.14 17.98
CA ARG A 426 -16.57 -1.65 19.29
C ARG A 426 -16.82 -0.72 20.48
N ASN A 427 -16.95 0.58 20.23
CA ASN A 427 -17.18 1.61 21.24
C ASN A 427 -18.52 2.35 21.03
N GLY A 428 -19.52 1.71 20.43
CA GLY A 428 -20.84 2.30 20.16
C GLY A 428 -21.00 2.67 18.68
N ASN A 429 -20.89 3.96 18.36
CA ASN A 429 -20.93 4.43 16.97
C ASN A 429 -19.82 3.78 16.14
N SER A 430 -20.05 3.68 14.83
CA SER A 430 -19.03 3.17 13.92
C SER A 430 -17.92 4.21 13.75
N HIS A 431 -16.66 3.83 14.02
CA HIS A 431 -15.48 4.65 13.72
C HIS A 431 -14.47 3.87 12.90
N ILE A 432 -13.53 4.58 12.27
CA ILE A 432 -12.42 3.93 11.58
C ILE A 432 -11.33 3.59 12.61
N TYR A 433 -10.86 2.35 12.61
CA TYR A 433 -9.79 1.86 13.47
C TYR A 433 -8.60 1.39 12.65
N LEU A 434 -7.44 1.40 13.28
CA LEU A 434 -6.19 0.93 12.71
C LEU A 434 -5.76 -0.39 13.35
N LEU A 435 -5.55 -1.42 12.53
CA LEU A 435 -5.00 -2.71 12.94
C LEU A 435 -3.59 -2.88 12.39
N GLN A 436 -2.66 -3.34 13.23
CA GLN A 436 -1.33 -3.80 12.82
C GLN A 436 -1.37 -5.29 12.50
N VAL A 437 -1.03 -5.63 11.25
CA VAL A 437 -1.27 -6.98 10.71
C VAL A 437 -0.36 -8.03 11.35
N ALA A 438 0.92 -7.69 11.56
CA ALA A 438 1.91 -8.62 12.11
C ALA A 438 1.59 -9.09 13.53
N THR A 439 1.06 -8.19 14.37
CA THR A 439 0.74 -8.43 15.78
C THR A 439 -0.75 -8.70 16.01
N GLN A 440 -1.59 -8.57 14.98
CA GLN A 440 -3.05 -8.67 15.03
C GLN A 440 -3.67 -7.75 16.10
N THR A 441 -3.01 -6.62 16.37
CA THR A 441 -3.41 -5.69 17.41
C THR A 441 -4.13 -4.51 16.80
N VAL A 442 -5.29 -4.17 17.33
CA VAL A 442 -5.96 -2.90 17.02
C VAL A 442 -5.33 -1.81 17.88
N ILE A 443 -4.71 -0.82 17.24
CA ILE A 443 -3.87 0.18 17.89
C ILE A 443 -4.74 1.32 18.43
N SER A 444 -5.59 1.91 17.59
CA SER A 444 -6.36 3.11 17.92
C SER A 444 -7.55 3.30 16.99
N ALA A 445 -8.46 4.19 17.39
CA ALA A 445 -9.40 4.83 16.46
C ALA A 445 -8.66 5.93 15.68
N LEU A 446 -8.98 6.06 14.40
CA LEU A 446 -8.51 7.14 13.51
C LEU A 446 -9.57 8.24 13.33
N THR A 447 -10.80 7.97 13.73
CA THR A 447 -11.90 8.94 13.70
C THR A 447 -12.64 8.93 15.02
N GLU A 448 -13.21 10.09 15.36
CA GLU A 448 -13.92 10.32 16.60
C GLU A 448 -15.18 11.17 16.35
N GLY A 449 -16.06 11.24 17.35
CA GLY A 449 -17.24 12.09 17.36
C GLY A 449 -18.56 11.31 17.34
N ASN A 450 -19.66 12.01 17.03
CA ASN A 450 -21.01 11.44 17.14
C ASN A 450 -21.54 10.87 15.80
N GLY A 451 -20.80 10.99 14.71
CA GLY A 451 -21.18 10.42 13.42
C GLY A 451 -20.71 8.97 13.28
N ASP A 452 -21.36 8.24 12.37
CA ASP A 452 -20.88 6.93 11.92
C ASP A 452 -19.91 7.12 10.77
N ASP A 453 -18.68 6.64 10.96
CA ASP A 453 -17.64 6.56 9.96
C ASP A 453 -17.52 5.11 9.43
N SER A 454 -17.45 4.95 8.11
CA SER A 454 -17.42 3.64 7.44
C SER A 454 -16.76 3.68 6.07
N CYS A 455 -16.62 2.52 5.41
CA CYS A 455 -16.05 2.39 4.07
C CYS A 455 -14.69 3.12 3.90
N PRO A 456 -13.69 2.87 4.77
CA PRO A 456 -12.39 3.49 4.59
C PRO A 456 -11.74 3.01 3.28
N ALA A 457 -10.98 3.88 2.67
CA ALA A 457 -10.06 3.58 1.58
C ALA A 457 -8.74 4.29 1.87
N TRP A 458 -7.64 3.56 1.76
CA TRP A 458 -6.30 4.08 1.99
C TRP A 458 -5.66 4.45 0.66
N SER A 459 -5.08 5.63 0.57
CA SER A 459 -4.38 6.06 -0.65
C SER A 459 -3.06 5.30 -0.83
N TRP A 460 -2.56 5.29 -2.06
CA TRP A 460 -1.16 4.98 -2.32
C TRP A 460 -0.25 6.08 -1.76
N TRP A 461 1.07 5.88 -1.83
CA TRP A 461 2.04 6.97 -1.68
C TRP A 461 1.72 8.07 -2.70
N LEU A 462 1.53 9.30 -2.22
CA LEU A 462 1.08 10.43 -3.03
C LEU A 462 2.23 11.18 -3.75
N GLY A 463 3.45 10.65 -3.66
CA GLY A 463 4.64 11.26 -4.26
C GLY A 463 5.11 12.52 -3.53
N ASP A 464 6.25 13.05 -4.00
CA ASP A 464 6.94 14.22 -3.45
C ASP A 464 6.35 15.56 -3.91
#